data_AF-X1AKZ7-F1
#
_entry.id   AF-X1AKZ7-F1
#
_cell.length_a   1.000
_cell.length_b   1.000
_cell.length_c   1.000
_cell.angle_alpha   90.00
_cell.angle_beta   90.00
_cell.angle_gamma   90.00
#
_symmetry.space_group_name_H-M   'P 1'
#
loop_
_entity.id
_entity.type
_entity.pdbx_description
1 polymer ?
#
loop_
_entity_poly.entity_id
_entity_poly.type
_entity_poly.pdbx_seq_one_letter_code
_entity_poly.pdbx_strand_id
1 'polypeptide(L)'
;MAKLLRENEIRIKELLLISQFNGNLRDLVKSFKKREIIIFSSRGELVKFHLDLFEKDLKKNYIAIIGGFQKGYFTEDILNLSDKIVSISNYSLDAWVIANKIVSYYEITNRHDLP
;
A
#
# COMPACT_ATOMS: atom_id res chain seq x y z
N MET A 1 14.53 13.79 -5.52
CA MET A 1 13.21 14.37 -5.18
C MET A 1 13.09 15.85 -5.53
N ALA A 2 14.11 16.70 -5.28
CA ALA A 2 14.04 18.14 -5.57
C ALA A 2 13.58 18.51 -7.00
N LYS A 3 14.10 17.82 -8.02
CA LYS A 3 13.66 18.01 -9.41
C LYS A 3 12.15 17.75 -9.59
N LEU A 4 11.65 16.64 -9.06
CA LEU A 4 10.22 16.30 -9.12
C LEU A 4 9.35 17.37 -8.46
N LEU A 5 9.76 17.91 -7.32
CA LEU A 5 9.01 18.95 -6.61
C LEU A 5 8.97 20.28 -7.37
N ARG A 6 9.98 20.56 -8.20
CA ARG A 6 10.05 21.78 -9.00
C ARG A 6 9.32 21.64 -10.35
N GLU A 7 9.48 20.48 -10.98
CA GLU A 7 9.06 20.24 -12.36
C GLU A 7 7.79 19.38 -12.45
N ASN A 8 7.28 18.87 -11.32
CA ASN A 8 6.14 17.96 -11.18
C ASN A 8 6.30 16.61 -11.91
N GLU A 9 7.38 16.40 -12.65
CA GLU A 9 7.67 15.15 -13.35
C GLU A 9 9.17 14.84 -13.43
N ILE A 10 9.47 13.57 -13.66
CA ILE A 10 10.79 13.06 -14.03
C ILE A 10 10.62 12.27 -15.33
N ARG A 11 11.32 12.71 -16.38
CA ARG A 11 11.33 12.08 -17.71
C ARG A 11 12.73 11.64 -18.12
N ILE A 12 12.79 10.55 -18.91
CA ILE A 12 13.97 10.16 -19.70
C ILE A 12 13.54 10.14 -21.16
N LYS A 13 14.08 11.05 -21.98
CA LYS A 13 13.58 11.31 -23.34
C LYS A 13 12.08 11.60 -23.29
N GLU A 14 11.27 10.83 -24.00
CA GLU A 14 9.80 10.96 -24.03
C GLU A 14 9.10 10.16 -22.91
N LEU A 15 9.83 9.30 -22.18
CA LEU A 15 9.26 8.40 -21.18
C LEU A 15 9.06 9.11 -19.82
N LEU A 16 7.81 9.18 -19.36
CA LEU A 16 7.45 9.66 -18.03
C LEU A 16 7.64 8.55 -16.99
N LEU A 17 8.52 8.78 -16.01
CA LEU A 17 8.84 7.80 -14.97
C LEU A 17 8.12 8.08 -13.65
N ILE A 18 8.14 9.35 -13.22
CA ILE A 18 7.50 9.80 -11.98
C ILE A 18 6.75 11.08 -12.30
N SER A 19 5.52 11.21 -11.83
CA SER A 19 4.73 12.43 -11.93
C SER A 19 4.02 12.69 -10.61
N GLN A 20 3.77 13.97 -10.34
CA GLN A 20 2.84 14.35 -9.30
C GLN A 20 1.41 14.06 -9.76
N PHE A 21 0.62 13.50 -8.85
CA PHE A 21 -0.81 13.35 -9.07
C PHE A 21 -1.54 14.64 -8.65
N ASN A 22 -2.36 15.20 -9.55
CA ASN A 22 -3.16 16.40 -9.25
C ASN A 22 -4.43 16.02 -8.46
N GLY A 23 -4.33 16.03 -7.13
CA GLY A 23 -5.41 15.68 -6.22
C GLY A 23 -4.88 15.17 -4.88
N ASN A 24 -5.76 14.66 -4.04
CA ASN A 24 -5.38 14.07 -2.75
C ASN A 24 -5.31 12.53 -2.82
N LEU A 25 -4.96 11.88 -1.70
CA LEU A 25 -4.86 10.42 -1.63
C LEU A 25 -6.20 9.72 -1.95
N ARG A 26 -7.33 10.29 -1.53
CA ARG A 26 -8.68 9.75 -1.83
C ARG A 26 -8.94 9.76 -3.33
N ASP A 27 -8.56 10.82 -4.03
CA ASP A 27 -8.71 10.92 -5.48
C ASP A 27 -7.82 9.91 -6.21
N LEU A 28 -6.56 9.77 -5.76
CA LEU A 28 -5.62 8.78 -6.30
C LEU A 28 -6.14 7.35 -6.11
N VAL A 29 -6.55 7.02 -4.88
CA VAL A 29 -7.13 5.72 -4.51
C VAL A 29 -8.49 5.48 -5.14
N LYS A 30 -9.14 6.46 -5.76
CA LYS A 30 -10.35 6.29 -6.58
C LYS A 30 -10.05 6.13 -8.09
N SER A 31 -8.82 6.34 -8.56
CA SER A 31 -8.49 6.25 -10.00
C SER A 31 -8.33 4.79 -10.57
N PHE A 32 -7.50 3.93 -9.98
CA PHE A 32 -7.34 2.45 -10.19
C PHE A 32 -8.57 1.48 -10.06
N LYS A 33 -9.52 1.37 -11.00
CA LYS A 33 -10.75 0.52 -10.88
C LYS A 33 -10.58 -0.89 -10.23
N LYS A 34 -11.63 -1.35 -9.52
CA LYS A 34 -11.76 -2.70 -8.89
C LYS A 34 -10.59 -3.07 -7.97
N ARG A 35 -10.48 -2.41 -6.82
CA ARG A 35 -9.37 -2.57 -5.89
C ARG A 35 -9.87 -2.77 -4.46
N GLU A 36 -9.21 -3.65 -3.72
CA GLU A 36 -9.38 -3.73 -2.27
C GLU A 36 -8.30 -2.86 -1.60
N ILE A 37 -8.72 -1.94 -0.74
CA ILE A 37 -7.80 -1.05 -0.03
C ILE A 37 -7.53 -1.67 1.33
N ILE A 38 -6.25 -1.82 1.68
CA ILE A 38 -5.81 -2.36 2.96
C ILE A 38 -4.93 -1.31 3.63
N ILE A 39 -5.31 -0.87 4.82
CA ILE A 39 -4.56 0.13 5.58
C ILE A 39 -3.77 -0.58 6.68
N PHE A 40 -2.44 -0.45 6.65
CA PHE A 40 -1.57 -1.07 7.64
C PHE A 40 -1.32 -0.09 8.80
N SER A 41 -1.77 -0.48 9.98
CA SER A 41 -1.70 0.32 11.20
C SER A 41 -1.54 -0.58 12.42
N SER A 42 -0.69 -0.18 13.37
CA SER A 42 -0.57 -0.89 14.66
C SER A 42 -1.84 -0.85 15.51
N ARG A 43 -2.83 -0.01 15.14
CA ARG A 43 -4.16 0.06 15.76
C ARG A 43 -5.22 -0.75 15.03
N GLY A 44 -4.86 -1.41 13.93
CA GLY A 44 -5.76 -2.27 13.16
C GLY A 44 -5.97 -3.63 13.81
N GLU A 45 -6.85 -4.43 13.21
CA GLU A 45 -7.06 -5.82 13.62
C GLU A 45 -5.80 -6.65 13.35
N LEU A 46 -5.33 -7.38 14.37
CA LEU A 46 -4.13 -8.22 14.23
C LEU A 46 -4.42 -9.42 13.32
N VAL A 47 -3.72 -9.46 12.18
CA VAL A 47 -3.77 -10.58 11.24
C VAL A 47 -3.05 -11.78 11.86
N LYS A 48 -3.78 -12.89 12.03
CA LYS A 48 -3.23 -14.13 12.61
C LYS A 48 -2.42 -14.93 11.60
N PHE A 49 -2.93 -15.08 10.38
CA PHE A 49 -2.26 -15.81 9.31
C PHE A 49 -2.06 -14.91 8.09
N HIS A 50 -0.84 -14.88 7.57
CA HIS A 50 -0.50 -14.03 6.43
C HIS A 50 -1.29 -14.36 5.16
N LEU A 51 -1.77 -15.60 5.03
CA LEU A 51 -2.64 -16.06 3.95
C LEU A 51 -4.05 -15.45 4.00
N ASP A 52 -4.47 -14.88 5.13
CA ASP A 52 -5.80 -14.24 5.26
C ASP A 52 -5.82 -12.83 4.65
N LEU A 53 -4.64 -12.27 4.38
CA LEU A 53 -4.50 -10.87 3.97
C LEU A 53 -4.82 -10.67 2.47
N PHE A 54 -4.42 -11.64 1.65
CA PHE A 54 -4.59 -11.65 0.20
C PHE A 54 -5.27 -12.93 -0.25
N GLU A 55 -6.07 -12.84 -1.30
CA GLU A 55 -6.62 -14.01 -2.00
C GLU A 55 -5.62 -14.55 -3.03
N LYS A 56 -5.66 -15.87 -3.26
CA LYS A 56 -4.93 -16.55 -4.35
C LYS A 56 -5.62 -16.28 -5.70
N ASP A 57 -5.68 -15.01 -6.09
CA ASP A 57 -6.22 -14.53 -7.36
C ASP A 57 -5.38 -13.35 -7.89
N LEU A 58 -4.57 -13.63 -8.91
CA LEU A 58 -3.73 -12.63 -9.59
C LEU A 58 -4.53 -11.55 -10.34
N LYS A 59 -5.84 -11.74 -10.55
CA LYS A 59 -6.71 -10.71 -11.17
C LYS A 59 -7.21 -9.70 -10.15
N LYS A 60 -7.10 -9.99 -8.85
CA LYS A 60 -7.56 -9.12 -7.78
C LYS A 60 -6.50 -8.06 -7.49
N ASN A 61 -6.90 -6.79 -7.63
CA ASN A 61 -6.01 -5.66 -7.36
C ASN A 61 -6.13 -5.22 -5.90
N TYR A 62 -4.98 -4.93 -5.29
CA TYR A 62 -4.89 -4.40 -3.93
C TYR A 62 -4.22 -3.04 -3.94
N ILE A 63 -4.65 -2.17 -3.02
CA ILE A 63 -3.91 -0.97 -2.63
C ILE A 63 -3.51 -1.13 -1.17
N ALA A 64 -2.21 -1.25 -0.93
CA ALA A 64 -1.65 -1.26 0.41
C ALA A 64 -1.26 0.18 0.82
N ILE A 65 -1.82 0.69 1.90
CA ILE A 65 -1.49 2.01 2.46
C ILE A 65 -0.60 1.81 3.69
N ILE A 66 0.61 2.37 3.65
CA ILE A 66 1.64 2.27 4.70
C ILE A 66 2.06 3.69 5.11
N GLY A 67 2.18 3.94 6.42
CA GLY A 67 2.64 5.23 6.93
C GLY A 67 4.14 5.42 6.70
N GLY A 68 4.52 6.36 5.82
CA GLY A 68 5.92 6.69 5.54
C GLY A 68 6.54 7.72 6.49
N PHE A 69 6.03 7.81 7.73
CA PHE A 69 6.43 8.79 8.73
C PHE A 69 7.05 8.11 9.96
N GLN A 70 7.92 8.83 10.69
CA GLN A 70 8.66 8.29 11.83
C GLN A 70 7.79 7.93 13.03
N LYS A 71 6.76 8.74 13.32
CA LYS A 71 5.83 8.60 14.45
C LYS A 71 4.50 9.28 14.10
N GLY A 72 3.41 8.80 14.70
CA GLY A 72 2.07 9.35 14.51
C GLY A 72 1.08 8.27 14.05
N TYR A 73 -0.11 8.72 13.68
CA TYR A 73 -1.16 7.87 13.15
C TYR A 73 -1.81 8.55 11.95
N PHE A 74 -2.46 7.75 11.11
CA PHE A 74 -3.29 8.30 10.05
C PHE A 74 -4.45 9.13 10.62
N THR A 75 -4.85 10.15 9.87
CA THR A 75 -6.06 10.90 10.16
C THR A 75 -7.30 10.05 9.86
N GLU A 76 -8.43 10.39 10.48
CA GLU A 76 -9.73 9.75 10.21
C GLU A 76 -10.08 9.78 8.71
N ASP A 77 -9.74 10.86 8.00
CA ASP A 77 -9.97 10.95 6.55
C ASP A 77 -9.30 9.84 5.73
N ILE A 78 -8.12 9.39 6.18
CA ILE A 78 -7.38 8.29 5.54
C ILE A 78 -7.91 6.94 6.02
N LEU A 79 -8.23 6.79 7.31
CA LEU A 79 -8.81 5.57 7.85
C LEU A 79 -10.15 5.25 7.18
N ASN A 80 -10.97 6.28 6.91
CA ASN A 80 -12.23 6.19 6.17
C ASN A 80 -12.09 5.87 4.66
N LEU A 81 -10.91 5.48 4.19
CA LEU A 81 -10.72 4.93 2.83
C LEU A 81 -11.03 3.43 2.76
N SER A 82 -11.01 2.72 3.89
CA SER A 82 -11.29 1.29 3.95
C SER A 82 -11.67 0.83 5.35
N ASP A 83 -12.60 -0.12 5.42
CA ASP A 83 -12.90 -0.82 6.67
C ASP A 83 -11.80 -1.86 7.02
N LYS A 84 -10.93 -2.21 6.07
CA LYS A 84 -9.85 -3.19 6.27
C LYS A 84 -8.58 -2.51 6.78
N ILE A 85 -8.58 -2.18 8.07
CA ILE A 85 -7.44 -1.63 8.80
C ILE A 85 -6.79 -2.75 9.61
N VAL A 86 -5.56 -3.11 9.27
CA VAL A 86 -4.91 -4.32 9.78
C VAL A 86 -3.57 -4.02 10.44
N SER A 87 -3.25 -4.79 11.47
CA SER A 87 -1.92 -4.90 12.06
C SER A 87 -1.29 -6.24 11.67
N ILE A 88 -0.02 -6.23 11.28
CA ILE A 88 0.74 -7.45 10.90
C ILE A 88 1.77 -7.87 11.95
N SER A 89 1.74 -7.23 13.13
CA SER A 89 2.65 -7.49 14.25
C SER A 89 2.09 -6.93 15.54
N ASN A 90 2.46 -7.54 16.68
CA ASN A 90 2.20 -6.99 18.01
C ASN A 90 3.08 -5.77 18.33
N TYR A 91 4.09 -5.50 17.51
CA TYR A 91 5.06 -4.42 17.68
C TYR A 91 4.92 -3.39 16.56
N SER A 92 5.24 -2.13 16.87
CA SER A 92 5.42 -1.11 15.84
C SER A 92 6.60 -1.51 14.95
N LEU A 93 6.36 -1.53 13.65
CA LEU A 93 7.38 -1.86 12.65
C LEU A 93 7.65 -0.63 11.79
N ASP A 94 8.88 -0.50 11.33
CA ASP A 94 9.23 0.53 10.36
C ASP A 94 8.54 0.27 9.00
N ALA A 95 8.27 1.34 8.26
CA ALA A 95 7.53 1.28 6.99
C ALA A 95 8.12 0.30 5.96
N TRP A 96 9.45 0.25 5.85
CA TRP A 96 10.16 -0.69 4.97
C TRP A 96 10.00 -2.17 5.37
N VAL A 97 9.91 -2.49 6.67
CA VAL A 97 9.64 -3.85 7.15
C VAL A 97 8.22 -4.25 6.79
N ILE A 98 7.27 -3.33 6.96
CA ILE A 98 5.87 -3.53 6.56
C ILE A 98 5.78 -3.77 5.05
N ALA A 99 6.42 -2.93 4.24
CA ALA A 99 6.45 -3.07 2.78
C ALA A 99 7.04 -4.43 2.36
N ASN A 100 8.16 -4.84 2.97
CA ASN A 100 8.77 -6.14 2.70
C ASN A 100 7.81 -7.29 3.03
N LYS A 101 7.19 -7.27 4.22
CA LYS A 101 6.21 -8.31 4.62
C LYS A 101 5.03 -8.38 3.67
N ILE A 102 4.47 -7.24 3.26
CA ILE A 102 3.32 -7.17 2.33
C ILE A 102 3.66 -7.83 1.00
N VAL A 103 4.82 -7.48 0.42
CA VAL A 103 5.29 -8.08 -0.83
C VAL A 103 5.47 -9.59 -0.67
N SER A 104 6.18 -10.03 0.37
CA SER A 104 6.40 -11.46 0.63
C SER A 104 5.09 -12.23 0.87
N TYR A 105 4.13 -11.67 1.59
CA TYR A 105 2.84 -12.31 1.83
C TYR A 105 2.02 -12.42 0.54
N TYR A 106 2.04 -11.39 -0.30
CA TYR A 106 1.40 -11.43 -1.61
C TYR A 106 2.04 -12.50 -2.52
N GLU A 107 3.37 -12.56 -2.55
CA GLU A 107 4.14 -13.56 -3.32
C GLU A 107 3.89 -14.99 -2.86
N ILE A 108 3.93 -15.25 -1.55
CA ILE A 108 3.66 -16.58 -0.97
C ILE A 108 2.24 -17.04 -1.31
N THR A 109 1.26 -16.15 -1.14
CA THR A 109 -0.16 -16.45 -1.40
C THR A 109 -0.40 -16.78 -2.87
N ASN A 110 0.23 -16.03 -3.78
CA ASN A 110 0.05 -16.16 -5.22
C ASN A 110 1.15 -16.99 -5.90
N ARG A 111 1.98 -17.69 -5.13
CA ARG A 111 2.95 -18.61 -5.69
C ARG A 111 2.18 -19.72 -6.40
N HIS A 112 2.42 -19.87 -7.70
CA HIS A 112 2.06 -21.09 -8.39
C HIS A 112 2.94 -22.20 -7.83
N ASP A 113 2.32 -23.29 -7.36
CA ASP A 113 3.01 -24.56 -7.20
C ASP A 113 3.57 -24.88 -8.59
N LEU A 114 4.87 -24.70 -8.76
CA LEU A 114 5.56 -25.21 -9.94
C LEU A 114 5.33 -26.73 -9.94
N PRO A 115 4.89 -27.32 -11.06
CA PRO A 115 4.80 -28.77 -11.17
C PRO A 115 6.15 -29.43 -10.89
#